data_AF-A0A2G9UQK4-F1
#
_entry.id   AF-A0A2G9UQK4-F1
#
_cell.length_a   1.000
_cell.length_b   1.000
_cell.length_c   1.000
_cell.angle_alpha   90.00
_cell.angle_beta   90.00
_cell.angle_gamma   90.00
#
_symmetry.space_group_name_H-M   'P 1'
#
loop_
_entity.id
_entity.type
_entity.pdbx_description
1 polymer ?
#
loop_
_entity_poly.entity_id
_entity_poly.type
_entity_poly.pdbx_seq_one_letter_code
_entity_poly.pdbx_strand_id
1 'polypeptide(L)'
;MYGRKQKLPGWKDCTSRTLQRMKYAAGAIYVRTAFDQSALEKSLEMLSQIAYPEFILDSKELDNHYDNVLILIQEAVTFSVKDTDSYSRMVEKILRFDVEFDFKRLIKPVDRNEYNFNAAEVNAYYSPKFNAIGRQFDAIGNLRDWWGKYVKKKFLERAQCIIEQYGRIKVPGTGLKLNGKLTQGENIADNGGLKLALKAYKKYLKKHGEEKSIESFEQYNNEQIFFIAYALIWCGHTTPDELIFRVLADTHSPYRYRVNQVLANRPEFAEVFKCAVGTPMNPTERCAVW
;
A
#
# COMPACT_ATOMS: atom_id res chain seq x y z
N MET A 1 -13.14 8.19 13.58
CA MET A 1 -13.89 9.25 12.88
C MET A 1 -13.39 10.59 13.41
N TYR A 2 -12.34 11.15 12.81
CA TYR A 2 -11.86 12.46 13.23
C TYR A 2 -12.53 13.52 12.34
N GLY A 3 -13.32 14.41 12.94
CA GLY A 3 -13.99 15.53 12.26
C GLY A 3 -15.16 15.18 11.32
N ARG A 4 -15.68 13.94 11.31
CA ARG A 4 -16.88 13.60 10.51
C ARG A 4 -18.16 14.05 11.22
N LYS A 5 -19.00 14.82 10.52
CA LYS A 5 -20.29 15.31 11.04
C LYS A 5 -21.45 14.33 10.88
N GLN A 6 -21.33 13.37 9.96
CA GLN A 6 -22.38 12.38 9.67
C GLN A 6 -21.77 11.01 9.45
N LYS A 7 -22.54 9.96 9.72
CA LYS A 7 -22.16 8.58 9.39
C LYS A 7 -22.12 8.40 7.86
N LEU A 8 -21.33 7.44 7.40
CA LEU A 8 -21.42 7.01 6.01
C LEU A 8 -22.83 6.47 5.72
N PRO A 9 -23.32 6.58 4.47
CA PRO A 9 -24.51 5.87 4.03
C PRO A 9 -24.41 4.39 4.41
N GLY A 10 -25.51 3.79 4.89
CA GLY A 10 -25.52 2.42 5.41
C GLY A 10 -24.93 1.40 4.43
N TRP A 11 -25.23 1.55 3.14
CA TRP A 11 -24.67 0.68 2.10
C TRP A 11 -23.14 0.70 2.05
N LYS A 12 -22.49 1.87 2.25
CA LYS A 12 -21.02 1.96 2.27
C LYS A 12 -20.41 1.23 3.47
N ASP A 13 -21.07 1.33 4.63
CA ASP A 13 -20.62 0.62 5.83
C ASP A 13 -20.77 -0.90 5.65
N CYS A 14 -21.91 -1.35 5.11
CA CYS A 14 -22.13 -2.76 4.77
C CYS A 14 -21.09 -3.27 3.77
N THR A 15 -20.90 -2.58 2.64
CA THR A 15 -19.92 -2.96 1.62
C THR A 15 -18.50 -3.03 2.18
N SER A 16 -18.08 -2.04 2.97
CA SER A 16 -16.73 -2.03 3.55
C SER A 16 -16.50 -3.19 4.52
N ARG A 17 -17.49 -3.55 5.31
CA ARG A 17 -17.38 -4.67 6.26
C ARG A 17 -17.34 -6.01 5.53
N THR A 18 -18.17 -6.18 4.50
CA THR A 18 -18.12 -7.38 3.65
C THR A 18 -16.78 -7.52 2.94
N LEU A 19 -16.25 -6.43 2.38
CA LEU A 19 -14.92 -6.43 1.73
C LEU A 19 -13.79 -6.84 2.68
N GLN A 20 -13.85 -6.42 3.95
CA GLN A 20 -12.82 -6.76 4.93
C GLN A 20 -12.95 -8.19 5.46
N ARG A 21 -14.17 -8.65 5.71
CA ARG A 21 -14.44 -9.94 6.36
C ARG A 21 -14.53 -11.11 5.39
N MET A 22 -15.04 -10.87 4.19
CA MET A 22 -15.17 -11.85 3.13
C MET A 22 -14.33 -11.43 1.93
N LYS A 23 -13.07 -11.08 2.19
CA LYS A 23 -12.15 -10.48 1.21
C LYS A 23 -12.01 -11.28 -0.09
N TYR A 24 -12.04 -12.62 -0.02
CA TYR A 24 -11.93 -13.48 -1.19
C TYR A 24 -13.23 -13.55 -1.98
N ALA A 25 -14.38 -13.75 -1.31
CA ALA A 25 -15.68 -13.75 -1.98
C ALA A 25 -16.03 -12.40 -2.62
N ALA A 26 -15.82 -11.29 -1.89
CA ALA A 26 -16.04 -9.95 -2.41
C ALA A 26 -15.04 -9.61 -3.53
N GLY A 27 -13.80 -10.06 -3.39
CA GLY A 27 -12.76 -9.98 -4.44
C GLY A 27 -13.14 -10.73 -5.71
N ALA A 28 -13.68 -11.95 -5.60
CA ALA A 28 -14.12 -12.74 -6.75
C ALA A 28 -15.22 -12.02 -7.56
N ILE A 29 -16.16 -11.37 -6.87
CA ILE A 29 -17.20 -10.55 -7.53
C ILE A 29 -16.55 -9.40 -8.30
N TYR A 30 -15.66 -8.64 -7.67
CA TYR A 30 -14.94 -7.54 -8.32
C TYR A 30 -14.18 -8.02 -9.56
N VAL A 31 -13.43 -9.10 -9.44
CA VAL A 31 -12.63 -9.65 -10.55
C VAL A 31 -13.50 -10.03 -11.74
N ARG A 32 -14.61 -10.73 -11.50
CA ARG A 32 -15.53 -11.18 -12.55
C ARG A 32 -16.27 -10.03 -13.24
N THR A 33 -16.43 -8.88 -12.57
CA THR A 33 -17.33 -7.82 -13.04
C THR A 33 -16.60 -6.56 -13.52
N ALA A 34 -15.43 -6.27 -12.97
CA ALA A 34 -14.79 -4.97 -13.10
C ALA A 34 -13.28 -5.02 -13.35
N PHE A 35 -12.63 -6.19 -13.26
CA PHE A 35 -11.20 -6.31 -13.51
C PHE A 35 -10.92 -6.60 -14.99
N ASP A 36 -10.12 -5.73 -15.62
CA ASP A 36 -9.66 -5.91 -17.00
C ASP A 36 -8.47 -6.88 -17.03
N GLN A 37 -8.64 -8.00 -17.71
CA GLN A 37 -7.60 -9.03 -17.82
C GLN A 37 -6.34 -8.53 -18.54
N SER A 38 -6.44 -7.54 -19.44
CA SER A 38 -5.27 -6.95 -20.10
C SER A 38 -4.37 -6.17 -19.13
N ALA A 39 -4.95 -5.64 -18.03
CA ALA A 39 -4.19 -5.01 -16.96
C ALA A 39 -3.31 -6.02 -16.20
N LEU A 40 -3.73 -7.30 -16.13
CA LEU A 40 -2.92 -8.37 -15.56
C LEU A 40 -1.66 -8.61 -16.41
N GLU A 41 -1.79 -8.71 -17.72
CA GLU A 41 -0.65 -8.98 -18.62
C GLU A 41 0.43 -7.90 -18.51
N LYS A 42 0.02 -6.62 -18.51
CA LYS A 42 0.95 -5.49 -18.38
C LYS A 42 1.60 -5.43 -16.99
N SER A 43 0.85 -5.79 -15.95
CA SER A 43 1.35 -5.76 -14.57
C SER A 43 2.26 -6.96 -14.25
N LEU A 44 2.09 -8.11 -14.89
CA LEU A 44 3.00 -9.27 -14.76
C LEU A 44 4.45 -8.95 -15.16
N GLU A 45 4.68 -7.95 -16.01
CA GLU A 45 6.04 -7.48 -16.34
C GLU A 45 6.70 -6.67 -15.20
N MET A 46 5.96 -6.29 -14.14
CA MET A 46 6.42 -5.38 -13.08
C MET A 46 6.84 -6.05 -11.74
N LEU A 47 6.38 -7.27 -11.39
CA LEU A 47 6.65 -8.05 -10.13
C LEU A 47 6.32 -7.32 -8.79
N SER A 48 5.85 -7.90 -7.67
CA SER A 48 5.33 -9.23 -7.28
C SER A 48 4.18 -9.08 -6.26
N GLN A 49 3.22 -10.02 -6.26
CA GLN A 49 1.87 -10.01 -5.67
C GLN A 49 0.88 -9.07 -6.35
N ILE A 50 0.53 -9.44 -7.58
CA ILE A 50 -0.37 -8.69 -8.45
C ILE A 50 -1.67 -9.48 -8.58
N ALA A 51 -2.79 -8.76 -8.65
CA ALA A 51 -4.14 -9.28 -8.81
C ALA A 51 -4.69 -10.05 -7.59
N TYR A 52 -4.91 -11.36 -7.71
CA TYR A 52 -5.71 -12.14 -6.77
C TYR A 52 -5.28 -13.62 -6.77
N PRO A 53 -5.55 -14.38 -5.68
CA PRO A 53 -5.26 -15.80 -5.67
C PRO A 53 -6.22 -16.57 -6.58
N GLU A 54 -5.70 -17.48 -7.41
CA GLU A 54 -6.47 -18.15 -8.48
C GLU A 54 -7.71 -18.90 -7.98
N PHE A 55 -7.66 -19.50 -6.77
CA PHE A 55 -8.75 -20.30 -6.21
C PHE A 55 -10.07 -19.52 -6.08
N ILE A 56 -10.03 -18.18 -6.01
CA ILE A 56 -11.27 -17.37 -5.89
C ILE A 56 -12.07 -17.35 -7.20
N LEU A 57 -11.47 -17.76 -8.32
CA LEU A 57 -12.16 -17.91 -9.60
C LEU A 57 -13.02 -19.18 -9.63
N ASP A 58 -12.60 -20.24 -8.94
CA ASP A 58 -13.32 -21.50 -8.83
C ASP A 58 -14.28 -21.48 -7.64
N SER A 59 -15.59 -21.52 -7.92
CA SER A 59 -16.62 -21.45 -6.88
C SER A 59 -16.54 -22.63 -5.89
N LYS A 60 -16.16 -23.83 -6.34
CA LYS A 60 -16.04 -25.00 -5.48
C LYS A 60 -14.84 -24.88 -4.55
N GLU A 61 -13.70 -24.39 -5.06
CA GLU A 61 -12.52 -24.13 -4.21
C GLU A 61 -12.76 -23.00 -3.22
N LEU A 62 -13.48 -21.96 -3.64
CA LEU A 62 -13.88 -20.85 -2.77
C LEU A 62 -14.87 -21.30 -1.68
N ASP A 63 -15.89 -22.09 -2.02
CA ASP A 63 -16.82 -22.67 -1.04
C ASP A 63 -16.06 -23.57 -0.06
N ASN A 64 -15.19 -24.44 -0.58
CA ASN A 64 -14.29 -25.27 0.21
C ASN A 64 -13.42 -24.44 1.17
N HIS A 65 -12.94 -23.26 0.77
CA HIS A 65 -12.14 -22.41 1.67
C HIS A 65 -12.93 -22.00 2.92
N TYR A 66 -14.21 -21.68 2.76
CA TYR A 66 -15.10 -21.30 3.86
C TYR A 66 -15.67 -22.52 4.62
N ASP A 67 -15.86 -23.65 3.94
CA ASP A 67 -16.37 -24.89 4.53
C ASP A 67 -15.32 -25.67 5.33
N ASN A 68 -14.05 -25.68 4.88
CA ASN A 68 -12.99 -26.53 5.43
C ASN A 68 -12.39 -26.04 6.76
N VAL A 69 -12.88 -24.94 7.34
CA VAL A 69 -12.37 -24.44 8.62
C VAL A 69 -12.86 -25.26 9.82
N LEU A 70 -13.78 -26.22 9.68
CA LEU A 70 -14.31 -27.00 10.81
C LEU A 70 -14.41 -28.51 10.57
N ILE A 71 -13.25 -29.19 10.56
CA ILE A 71 -13.15 -30.57 11.05
C ILE A 71 -12.25 -30.51 12.28
N LEU A 72 -12.83 -30.69 13.47
CA LEU A 72 -12.19 -31.14 14.74
C LEU A 72 -13.11 -30.94 15.97
N ILE A 73 -14.35 -30.47 15.81
CA ILE A 73 -15.37 -30.52 16.87
C ILE A 73 -16.58 -31.21 16.23
N GLN A 74 -17.04 -32.31 16.83
CA GLN A 74 -18.16 -33.14 16.39
C GLN A 74 -19.54 -32.44 16.47
N GLU A 75 -19.59 -31.13 16.23
CA GLU A 75 -20.83 -30.41 15.96
C GLU A 75 -20.56 -29.47 14.78
N ALA A 76 -21.19 -29.81 13.66
CA ALA A 76 -21.12 -29.07 12.41
C ALA A 76 -21.64 -27.64 12.59
N VAL A 77 -20.74 -26.71 12.87
CA VAL A 77 -20.96 -25.29 12.58
C VAL A 77 -20.26 -25.02 11.27
N THR A 78 -20.80 -25.53 10.17
CA THR A 78 -20.42 -25.03 8.85
C THR A 78 -20.61 -23.52 8.86
N PHE A 79 -19.61 -22.77 8.39
CA PHE A 79 -19.75 -21.33 8.25
C PHE A 79 -20.80 -21.08 7.16
N SER A 80 -22.06 -20.98 7.59
CA SER A 80 -23.22 -20.79 6.72
C SER A 80 -23.97 -19.56 7.18
N VAL A 81 -23.94 -18.54 6.33
CA VAL A 81 -24.79 -17.37 6.40
C VAL A 81 -26.10 -17.72 5.70
N LYS A 82 -27.22 -17.56 6.40
CA LYS A 82 -28.57 -17.80 5.88
C LYS A 82 -29.25 -16.46 5.62
N ASP A 83 -30.13 -16.41 4.63
CA ASP A 83 -30.93 -15.20 4.34
C ASP A 83 -31.84 -14.79 5.51
N THR A 84 -32.13 -15.71 6.43
CA THR A 84 -32.89 -15.47 7.66
C THR A 84 -32.04 -14.98 8.83
N ASP A 85 -30.71 -14.94 8.71
CA ASP A 85 -29.85 -14.45 9.78
C ASP A 85 -30.00 -12.93 9.92
N SER A 86 -30.11 -12.46 11.17
CA SER A 86 -29.95 -11.03 11.44
C SER A 86 -28.50 -10.60 11.17
N TYR A 87 -28.30 -9.33 10.87
CA TYR A 87 -26.96 -8.77 10.64
C TYR A 87 -25.98 -9.06 11.80
N SER A 88 -26.44 -8.95 13.05
CA SER A 88 -25.61 -9.27 14.21
C SER A 88 -25.20 -10.74 14.25
N ARG A 89 -26.11 -11.65 13.88
CA ARG A 89 -25.83 -13.09 13.79
C ARG A 89 -24.86 -13.42 12.67
N MET A 90 -24.97 -12.74 11.52
CA MET A 90 -23.99 -12.87 10.43
C MET A 90 -22.58 -12.46 10.89
N VAL A 91 -22.46 -11.30 11.54
CA VAL A 91 -21.17 -10.79 12.05
C VAL A 91 -20.58 -11.75 13.09
N GLU A 92 -21.39 -12.29 14.00
CA GLU A 92 -20.96 -13.27 14.99
C GLU A 92 -20.36 -14.52 14.34
N LYS A 93 -21.04 -15.09 13.34
CA LYS A 93 -20.57 -16.27 12.60
C LYS A 93 -19.24 -16.01 11.89
N ILE A 94 -19.10 -14.86 11.25
CA ILE A 94 -17.87 -14.42 10.58
C ILE A 94 -16.72 -14.28 11.58
N LEU A 95 -16.95 -13.62 12.71
CA LEU A 95 -15.92 -13.46 13.73
C LEU A 95 -15.46 -14.79 14.29
N ARG A 96 -16.40 -15.73 14.51
CA ARG A 96 -16.07 -17.08 14.96
C ARG A 96 -15.21 -17.82 13.93
N PHE A 97 -15.54 -17.72 12.65
CA PHE A 97 -14.74 -18.28 11.56
C PHE A 97 -13.32 -17.69 11.55
N ASP A 98 -13.19 -16.36 11.60
CA ASP A 98 -11.88 -15.67 11.58
C ASP A 98 -10.98 -16.18 12.73
N VAL A 99 -11.54 -16.28 13.94
CA VAL A 99 -10.82 -16.78 15.12
C VAL A 99 -10.39 -18.23 14.93
N GLU A 100 -11.31 -19.13 14.58
CA GLU A 100 -11.01 -20.55 14.36
C GLU A 100 -9.96 -20.76 13.26
N PHE A 101 -10.08 -20.02 12.15
CA PHE A 101 -9.12 -20.03 11.04
C PHE A 101 -7.72 -19.64 11.51
N ASP A 102 -7.59 -18.52 12.24
CA ASP A 102 -6.30 -18.05 12.75
C ASP A 102 -5.69 -19.02 13.77
N PHE A 103 -6.48 -19.61 14.67
CA PHE A 103 -5.97 -20.62 15.60
C PHE A 103 -5.48 -21.88 14.89
N LYS A 104 -6.18 -22.35 13.86
CA LYS A 104 -5.76 -23.53 13.08
C LYS A 104 -4.51 -23.27 12.24
N ARG A 105 -4.23 -22.03 11.86
CA ARG A 105 -2.99 -21.65 11.16
C ARG A 105 -1.75 -21.80 12.04
N LEU A 106 -1.88 -21.70 13.37
CA LEU A 106 -0.74 -21.80 14.28
C LEU A 106 -0.01 -23.15 14.23
N ILE A 107 -0.72 -24.23 13.86
CA ILE A 107 -0.16 -25.58 13.75
C ILE A 107 0.18 -25.99 12.32
N LYS A 108 -0.01 -25.10 11.35
CA LYS A 108 0.28 -25.34 9.93
C LYS A 108 1.52 -24.53 9.50
N PRO A 109 2.24 -24.95 8.46
CA PRO A 109 3.29 -24.12 7.87
C PRO A 109 2.70 -22.83 7.29
N VAL A 110 3.53 -21.78 7.19
CA VAL A 110 3.15 -20.50 6.56
C VAL A 110 2.82 -20.73 5.08
N ASP A 111 1.62 -20.34 4.66
CA ASP A 111 1.23 -20.31 3.26
C ASP A 111 1.74 -19.01 2.61
N ARG A 112 2.62 -19.16 1.60
CA ARG A 112 3.22 -18.02 0.87
C ARG A 112 2.34 -17.47 -0.24
N ASN A 113 1.25 -18.18 -0.59
CA ASN A 113 0.30 -17.77 -1.62
C ASN A 113 -0.90 -17.03 -1.03
N GLU A 114 -0.94 -16.85 0.29
CA GLU A 114 -2.02 -16.15 0.98
C GLU A 114 -1.92 -14.63 0.80
N TYR A 115 -3.04 -14.01 0.42
CA TYR A 115 -3.16 -12.56 0.29
C TYR A 115 -3.67 -11.97 1.60
N ASN A 116 -3.02 -10.91 2.09
CA ASN A 116 -3.40 -10.25 3.34
C ASN A 116 -4.29 -8.99 3.15
N PHE A 117 -4.75 -8.74 1.92
CA PHE A 117 -5.64 -7.65 1.52
C PHE A 117 -6.76 -8.20 0.61
N ASN A 118 -7.80 -7.41 0.33
CA ASN A 118 -8.88 -7.83 -0.57
C ASN A 118 -8.55 -7.51 -2.03
N ALA A 119 -9.04 -8.30 -2.99
CA ALA A 119 -8.69 -8.13 -4.41
C ALA A 119 -9.19 -6.80 -5.04
N ALA A 120 -10.10 -6.09 -4.36
CA ALA A 120 -10.55 -4.76 -4.78
C ALA A 120 -9.63 -3.63 -4.26
N GLU A 121 -8.67 -3.92 -3.39
CA GLU A 121 -7.63 -2.99 -2.96
C GLU A 121 -6.49 -2.98 -3.98
N VAL A 122 -6.50 -1.96 -4.85
CA VAL A 122 -5.42 -1.71 -5.82
C VAL A 122 -4.52 -0.61 -5.26
N ASN A 123 -3.44 -0.97 -4.59
CA ASN A 123 -2.41 -0.02 -4.13
C ASN A 123 -1.03 -0.69 -4.03
N ALA A 124 0.03 0.10 -4.08
CA ALA A 124 1.36 -0.33 -3.63
C ALA A 124 1.30 -0.55 -2.12
N TYR A 125 1.07 -1.79 -1.71
CA TYR A 125 0.92 -2.15 -0.31
C TYR A 125 2.27 -2.12 0.41
N TYR A 126 2.34 -1.38 1.52
CA TYR A 126 3.47 -1.44 2.44
C TYR A 126 3.10 -2.30 3.65
N SER A 127 3.78 -3.43 3.85
CA SER A 127 3.81 -4.14 5.13
C SER A 127 5.20 -4.07 5.77
N PRO A 128 5.35 -3.50 6.98
CA PRO A 128 6.63 -3.47 7.67
C PRO A 128 7.28 -4.85 7.86
N LYS A 129 6.46 -5.93 7.91
CA LYS A 129 6.90 -7.31 8.12
C LYS A 129 7.19 -8.07 6.83
N PHE A 130 6.51 -7.72 5.74
CA PHE A 130 6.59 -8.47 4.47
C PHE A 130 7.26 -7.68 3.34
N ASN A 131 7.60 -6.41 3.56
CA ASN A 131 8.32 -5.63 2.57
C ASN A 131 9.81 -5.94 2.58
N ALA A 132 10.37 -6.11 1.39
CA ALA A 132 11.82 -6.16 1.15
C ALA A 132 12.58 -4.88 1.59
N ILE A 133 11.88 -3.82 1.99
CA ILE A 133 12.45 -2.56 2.50
C ILE A 133 12.77 -2.66 4.01
N GLY A 134 12.22 -3.66 4.72
CA GLY A 134 12.49 -3.90 6.14
C GLY A 134 13.89 -4.48 6.37
N ARG A 135 14.88 -3.63 6.69
CA ARG A 135 16.26 -4.03 7.02
C ARG A 135 16.38 -5.14 8.08
N GLN A 136 15.40 -5.23 8.96
CA GLN A 136 15.43 -6.10 10.14
C GLN A 136 15.09 -7.56 9.82
N PHE A 137 14.51 -7.83 8.64
CA PHE A 137 14.12 -9.16 8.21
C PHE A 137 15.04 -9.66 7.11
N ASP A 138 15.45 -10.92 7.16
CA ASP A 138 16.25 -11.55 6.09
C ASP A 138 15.38 -11.92 4.87
N ALA A 139 16.00 -12.50 3.84
CA ALA A 139 15.34 -12.83 2.57
C ALA A 139 14.16 -13.82 2.69
N ILE A 140 14.02 -14.49 3.83
CA ILE A 140 12.92 -15.43 4.10
C ILE A 140 11.98 -14.92 5.19
N GLY A 141 12.13 -13.67 5.64
CA GLY A 141 11.22 -13.00 6.56
C GLY A 141 11.55 -13.20 8.05
N ASN A 142 12.73 -13.71 8.40
CA ASN A 142 13.12 -13.86 9.82
C ASN A 142 13.74 -12.58 10.36
N LEU A 143 13.37 -12.21 11.60
CA LEU A 143 13.99 -11.10 12.31
C LEU A 143 15.46 -11.43 12.64
N ARG A 144 16.41 -10.87 11.90
CA ARG A 144 17.84 -11.13 12.05
C ARG A 144 18.66 -9.90 11.68
N ASP A 145 19.70 -9.57 12.45
CA ASP A 145 20.67 -8.54 12.03
C ASP A 145 21.69 -9.18 11.07
N TRP A 146 21.34 -9.21 9.79
CA TRP A 146 22.15 -9.81 8.73
C TRP A 146 23.09 -8.81 8.02
N TRP A 147 23.08 -7.54 8.46
CA TRP A 147 23.90 -6.49 7.87
C TRP A 147 25.26 -6.38 8.56
N GLY A 148 26.33 -6.26 7.77
CA GLY A 148 27.64 -5.91 8.30
C GLY A 148 27.61 -4.54 9.01
N LYS A 149 28.41 -4.38 10.07
CA LYS A 149 28.46 -3.16 10.91
C LYS A 149 28.61 -1.88 10.09
N TYR A 150 29.47 -1.90 9.08
CA TYR A 150 29.70 -0.78 8.17
C TYR A 150 28.43 -0.38 7.39
N VAL A 151 27.77 -1.35 6.76
CA VAL A 151 26.56 -1.12 5.96
C VAL A 151 25.43 -0.60 6.84
N LYS A 152 25.26 -1.19 8.03
CA LYS A 152 24.29 -0.72 9.03
C LYS A 152 24.54 0.72 9.42
N LYS A 153 25.79 1.10 9.69
CA LYS A 153 26.18 2.49 10.01
C LYS A 153 25.82 3.44 8.86
N LYS A 154 26.20 3.12 7.61
CA LYS A 154 25.90 3.96 6.44
C LYS A 154 24.41 4.12 6.17
N PHE A 155 23.62 3.08 6.40
CA PHE A 155 22.18 3.19 6.30
C PHE A 155 21.58 4.08 7.37
N LEU A 156 22.01 3.93 8.63
CA LEU A 156 21.54 4.80 9.71
C LEU A 156 21.90 6.27 9.45
N GLU A 157 23.10 6.57 8.93
CA GLU A 157 23.50 7.91 8.51
C GLU A 157 22.55 8.48 7.43
N ARG A 158 22.22 7.70 6.39
CA ARG A 158 21.30 8.14 5.32
C ARG A 158 19.85 8.26 5.80
N ALA A 159 19.41 7.33 6.65
CA ALA A 159 18.08 7.31 7.22
C ALA A 159 17.86 8.48 8.20
N GLN A 160 18.94 8.96 8.84
CA GLN A 160 18.93 10.16 9.67
C GLN A 160 18.63 11.42 8.85
N CYS A 161 19.16 11.54 7.62
CA CYS A 161 18.81 12.64 6.70
C CYS A 161 17.28 12.73 6.50
N ILE A 162 16.62 11.59 6.27
CA ILE A 162 15.16 11.52 6.08
C ILE A 162 14.42 11.96 7.36
N ILE A 163 14.86 11.49 8.53
CA ILE A 163 14.26 11.91 9.82
C ILE A 163 14.33 13.44 9.94
N GLU A 164 15.47 14.03 9.66
CA GLU A 164 15.69 15.47 9.83
C GLU A 164 14.93 16.28 8.78
N GLN A 165 14.96 15.86 7.51
CA GLN A 165 14.25 16.53 6.42
C GLN A 165 12.75 16.64 6.73
N TYR A 166 12.11 15.51 7.06
CA TYR A 166 10.68 15.51 7.38
C TYR A 166 10.40 16.17 8.73
N GLY A 167 11.27 15.99 9.73
CA GLY A 167 11.13 16.58 11.06
C GLY A 167 11.14 18.12 11.10
N ARG A 168 11.67 18.78 10.06
CA ARG A 168 11.67 20.25 9.94
C ARG A 168 10.33 20.81 9.47
N ILE A 169 9.45 19.98 8.92
CA ILE A 169 8.21 20.40 8.29
C ILE A 169 7.17 20.74 9.36
N LYS A 170 6.73 22.00 9.39
CA LYS A 170 5.54 22.45 10.12
C LYS A 170 4.30 22.16 9.28
N VAL A 171 3.28 21.54 9.87
CA VAL A 171 2.02 21.22 9.18
C VAL A 171 1.02 22.36 9.41
N PRO A 172 0.66 23.14 8.37
CA PRO A 172 -0.24 24.28 8.51
C PRO A 172 -1.57 23.90 9.16
N GLY A 173 -2.09 24.80 10.00
CA GLY A 173 -3.38 24.59 10.68
C GLY A 173 -3.36 23.66 11.88
N THR A 174 -2.23 22.98 12.18
CA THR A 174 -2.14 22.05 13.32
C THR A 174 -1.29 22.57 14.48
N GLY A 175 -0.38 23.52 14.21
CA GLY A 175 0.66 23.92 15.18
C GLY A 175 1.75 22.86 15.41
N LEU A 176 1.68 21.72 14.72
CA LEU A 176 2.58 20.58 14.89
C LEU A 176 3.65 20.51 13.79
N LYS A 177 4.71 19.77 14.07
CA LYS A 177 5.70 19.33 13.08
C LYS A 177 5.51 17.85 12.77
N LEU A 178 5.86 17.43 11.56
CA LEU A 178 5.92 16.00 11.25
C LEU A 178 6.94 15.31 12.15
N ASN A 179 6.58 14.12 12.63
CA ASN A 179 7.51 13.27 13.35
C ASN A 179 8.32 12.45 12.33
N GLY A 180 9.49 12.94 11.93
CA GLY A 180 10.35 12.28 10.96
C GLY A 180 10.85 10.89 11.41
N LYS A 181 10.90 10.63 12.72
CA LYS A 181 11.23 9.30 13.26
C LYS A 181 10.07 8.32 13.13
N LEU A 182 8.84 8.77 13.40
CA LEU A 182 7.63 7.96 13.22
C LEU A 182 7.43 7.59 11.75
N THR A 183 7.63 8.55 10.85
CA THR A 183 7.37 8.37 9.41
C THR A 183 8.55 7.84 8.61
N GLN A 184 9.69 7.55 9.27
CA GLN A 184 10.95 7.20 8.61
C GLN A 184 10.81 6.05 7.62
N GLY A 185 10.17 4.94 8.02
CA GLY A 185 10.04 3.74 7.20
C GLY A 185 9.30 4.02 5.89
N GLU A 186 8.14 4.66 5.99
CA GLU A 186 7.32 5.05 4.83
C GLU A 186 8.03 6.06 3.93
N ASN A 187 8.69 7.06 4.51
CA ASN A 187 9.38 8.08 3.72
C ASN A 187 10.56 7.48 2.94
N ILE A 188 11.28 6.52 3.54
CA ILE A 188 12.34 5.76 2.86
C ILE A 188 11.73 4.91 1.74
N ALA A 189 10.59 4.28 1.99
CA ALA A 189 9.87 3.46 1.01
C ALA A 189 9.38 4.30 -0.17
N ASP A 190 8.78 5.47 0.05
CA ASP A 190 8.32 6.35 -1.03
C ASP A 190 9.49 6.84 -1.91
N ASN A 191 10.58 7.27 -1.28
CA ASN A 191 11.78 7.74 -1.99
C ASN A 191 12.44 6.61 -2.79
N GLY A 192 12.54 5.41 -2.22
CA GLY A 192 13.09 4.24 -2.90
C GLY A 192 12.18 3.71 -4.00
N GLY A 193 10.88 3.62 -3.72
CA GLY A 193 9.86 3.13 -4.64
C GLY A 193 9.78 3.96 -5.90
N LEU A 194 9.71 5.30 -5.78
CA LEU A 194 9.69 6.18 -6.95
C LEU A 194 10.99 6.08 -7.76
N LYS A 195 12.15 6.01 -7.09
CA LYS A 195 13.46 5.84 -7.76
C LYS A 195 13.51 4.54 -8.57
N LEU A 196 13.06 3.43 -7.99
CA LEU A 196 13.05 2.13 -8.65
C LEU A 196 12.02 2.09 -9.78
N ALA A 197 10.83 2.66 -9.59
CA ALA A 197 9.80 2.77 -10.61
C ALA A 197 10.29 3.58 -11.82
N LEU A 198 10.95 4.73 -11.60
CA LEU A 198 11.52 5.53 -12.67
C LEU A 198 12.62 4.76 -13.43
N LYS A 199 13.49 4.05 -12.70
CA LYS A 199 14.53 3.21 -13.31
C LYS A 199 13.92 2.08 -14.16
N ALA A 200 12.86 1.45 -13.68
CA ALA A 200 12.12 0.43 -14.42
C ALA A 200 11.48 1.03 -15.68
N TYR A 201 10.86 2.21 -15.56
CA TYR A 201 10.26 2.92 -16.69
C TYR A 201 11.28 3.25 -17.79
N LYS A 202 12.43 3.83 -17.43
CA LYS A 202 13.51 4.10 -18.39
C LYS A 202 14.04 2.82 -19.06
N LYS A 203 14.10 1.70 -18.31
CA LYS A 203 14.48 0.39 -18.88
C LYS A 203 13.42 -0.14 -19.86
N TYR A 204 12.14 0.04 -19.56
CA TYR A 204 11.04 -0.31 -20.44
C TYR A 204 11.11 0.48 -21.75
N LEU A 205 11.24 1.82 -21.69
CA LEU A 205 11.39 2.67 -22.88
C LEU A 205 12.61 2.29 -23.72
N LYS A 206 13.73 1.93 -23.09
CA LYS A 206 14.92 1.44 -23.81
C LYS A 206 14.65 0.14 -24.60
N LYS A 207 13.75 -0.72 -24.12
CA LYS A 207 13.41 -2.01 -24.74
C LYS A 207 12.30 -1.88 -25.78
N HIS A 208 11.32 -1.02 -25.54
CA HIS A 208 10.08 -0.94 -26.32
C HIS A 208 9.95 0.34 -27.16
N GLY A 209 10.86 1.30 -27.01
CA GLY A 209 10.77 2.62 -27.63
C GLY A 209 9.94 3.61 -26.80
N GLU A 210 9.80 4.82 -27.31
CA GLU A 210 8.96 5.85 -26.68
C GLU A 210 7.48 5.48 -26.75
N GLU A 211 6.75 5.74 -25.66
CA GLU A 211 5.30 5.62 -25.66
C GLU A 211 4.67 6.80 -26.39
N LYS A 212 3.49 6.57 -26.98
CA LYS A 212 2.70 7.65 -27.58
C LYS A 212 2.26 8.62 -26.49
N SER A 213 2.32 9.91 -26.80
CA SER A 213 1.75 10.94 -25.93
C SER A 213 0.28 10.66 -25.63
N ILE A 214 -0.14 10.98 -24.41
CA ILE A 214 -1.53 10.86 -23.99
C ILE A 214 -2.34 11.99 -24.63
N GLU A 215 -3.47 11.63 -25.26
CA GLU A 215 -4.40 12.59 -25.85
C GLU A 215 -4.87 13.61 -24.80
N SER A 216 -4.88 14.90 -25.16
CA SER A 216 -5.18 16.04 -24.26
C SER A 216 -4.10 16.38 -23.21
N PHE A 217 -2.96 15.70 -23.24
CA PHE A 217 -1.81 15.96 -22.36
C PHE A 217 -0.49 16.14 -23.15
N GLU A 218 -0.58 16.50 -24.43
CA GLU A 218 0.56 16.59 -25.35
C GLU A 218 1.58 17.67 -24.97
N GLN A 219 1.20 18.62 -24.10
CA GLN A 219 2.09 19.60 -23.50
C GLN A 219 3.11 19.00 -22.52
N TYR A 220 2.92 17.74 -22.11
CA TYR A 220 3.82 17.01 -21.22
C TYR A 220 4.49 15.85 -21.95
N ASN A 221 5.80 15.67 -21.72
CA ASN A 221 6.49 14.46 -22.17
C ASN A 221 6.21 13.26 -21.24
N ASN A 222 6.56 12.07 -21.70
CA ASN A 222 6.35 10.82 -20.96
C ASN A 222 6.97 10.81 -19.55
N GLU A 223 8.16 11.39 -19.34
CA GLU A 223 8.75 11.51 -18.00
C GLU A 223 7.99 12.50 -17.10
N GLN A 224 7.47 13.60 -17.65
CA GLN A 224 6.59 14.54 -16.92
C GLN A 224 5.29 13.85 -16.51
N ILE A 225 4.68 13.09 -17.43
CA ILE A 225 3.48 12.29 -17.17
C ILE A 225 3.74 11.27 -16.06
N PHE A 226 4.89 10.60 -16.04
CA PHE A 226 5.26 9.68 -14.96
C PHE A 226 5.19 10.36 -13.57
N PHE A 227 5.79 11.54 -13.42
CA PHE A 227 5.77 12.26 -12.15
C PHE A 227 4.39 12.85 -11.81
N ILE A 228 3.63 13.30 -12.82
CA ILE A 228 2.24 13.75 -12.64
C ILE A 228 1.37 12.59 -12.15
N ALA A 229 1.47 11.42 -12.79
CA ALA A 229 0.74 10.22 -12.40
C ALA A 229 1.08 9.81 -10.96
N TYR A 230 2.36 9.85 -10.58
CA TYR A 230 2.77 9.63 -9.18
C TYR A 230 2.10 10.62 -8.21
N ALA A 231 2.07 11.92 -8.54
CA ALA A 231 1.46 12.93 -7.69
C ALA A 231 -0.07 12.75 -7.57
N LEU A 232 -0.74 12.35 -8.66
CA LEU A 232 -2.18 12.16 -8.71
C LEU A 232 -2.68 11.04 -7.77
N ILE A 233 -1.87 10.00 -7.55
CA ILE A 233 -2.20 8.92 -6.60
C ILE A 233 -2.40 9.46 -5.18
N TRP A 234 -1.74 10.58 -4.84
CA TRP A 234 -1.80 11.21 -3.54
C TRP A 234 -2.75 12.42 -3.49
N CYS A 235 -3.55 12.66 -4.53
CA CYS A 235 -4.54 13.74 -4.50
C CYS A 235 -5.60 13.44 -3.44
N GLY A 236 -5.64 14.27 -2.40
CA GLY A 236 -6.61 14.15 -1.32
C GLY A 236 -6.47 15.26 -0.28
N HIS A 237 -7.51 15.44 0.52
CA HIS A 237 -7.50 16.34 1.67
C HIS A 237 -8.19 15.65 2.86
N THR A 238 -7.93 16.18 4.06
CA THR A 238 -8.47 15.66 5.31
C THR A 238 -9.09 16.80 6.11
N THR A 239 -9.97 16.45 7.06
CA THR A 239 -10.44 17.41 8.07
C THR A 239 -9.27 17.83 8.97
N PRO A 240 -9.34 18.99 9.65
CA PRO A 240 -8.31 19.40 10.60
C PRO A 240 -8.05 18.35 11.70
N ASP A 241 -9.11 17.75 12.24
CA ASP A 241 -8.99 16.72 13.29
C ASP A 241 -8.27 15.46 12.78
N GLU A 242 -8.60 15.01 11.57
CA GLU A 242 -7.92 13.87 10.92
C GLU A 242 -6.46 14.20 10.61
N LEU A 243 -6.17 15.44 10.21
CA LEU A 243 -4.81 15.88 9.96
C LEU A 243 -3.98 15.85 11.25
N ILE A 244 -4.53 16.33 12.37
CA ILE A 244 -3.87 16.27 13.69
C ILE A 244 -3.59 14.82 14.08
N PHE A 245 -4.59 13.94 13.96
CA PHE A 245 -4.41 12.52 14.25
C PHE A 245 -3.28 11.91 13.40
N ARG A 246 -3.29 12.16 12.09
CA ARG A 246 -2.26 11.65 11.18
C ARG A 246 -0.86 12.14 11.54
N VAL A 247 -0.71 13.40 11.89
CA VAL A 247 0.60 13.95 12.30
C VAL A 247 1.12 13.30 13.59
N LEU A 248 0.23 12.92 14.51
CA LEU A 248 0.61 12.36 15.81
C LEU A 248 0.79 10.84 15.81
N ALA A 249 0.01 10.10 15.02
CA ALA A 249 -0.13 8.65 15.17
C ALA A 249 0.01 7.83 13.88
N ASP A 250 -0.16 8.42 12.70
CA ASP A 250 -0.01 7.70 11.43
C ASP A 250 1.48 7.55 11.08
N THR A 251 1.88 6.34 10.69
CA THR A 251 3.25 6.08 10.22
C THR A 251 3.51 6.69 8.85
N HIS A 252 2.48 7.11 8.13
CA HIS A 252 2.60 7.77 6.84
C HIS A 252 2.62 9.29 6.99
N SER A 253 3.51 9.95 6.24
CA SER A 253 3.44 11.40 6.07
C SER A 253 2.11 11.80 5.39
N PRO A 254 1.53 12.97 5.72
CA PRO A 254 0.35 13.47 5.00
C PRO A 254 0.60 13.58 3.50
N TYR A 255 -0.46 13.39 2.70
CA TYR A 255 -0.37 13.17 1.25
C TYR A 255 0.54 14.15 0.49
N ARG A 256 0.38 15.46 0.75
CA ARG A 256 1.21 16.51 0.12
C ARG A 256 2.71 16.32 0.35
N TYR A 257 3.12 15.81 1.50
CA TYR A 257 4.53 15.62 1.83
C TYR A 257 5.09 14.30 1.27
N ARG A 258 4.22 13.30 1.04
CA ARG A 258 4.59 12.11 0.24
C ARG A 258 4.87 12.47 -1.22
N VAL A 259 4.25 13.52 -1.74
CA VAL A 259 4.58 14.05 -3.07
C VAL A 259 5.81 14.95 -3.02
N ASN A 260 5.70 16.09 -2.32
CA ASN A 260 6.67 17.18 -2.49
C ASN A 260 8.07 16.81 -2.00
N GLN A 261 8.21 16.10 -0.88
CA GLN A 261 9.52 15.75 -0.35
C GLN A 261 10.20 14.66 -1.18
N VAL A 262 9.42 13.70 -1.66
CA VAL A 262 9.94 12.62 -2.52
C VAL A 262 10.43 13.19 -3.84
N LEU A 263 9.62 14.04 -4.50
CA LEU A 263 9.99 14.70 -5.76
C LEU A 263 11.16 15.68 -5.59
N ALA A 264 11.22 16.44 -4.49
CA ALA A 264 12.37 17.32 -4.21
C ALA A 264 13.68 16.53 -4.05
N ASN A 265 13.63 15.30 -3.54
CA ASN A 265 14.80 14.42 -3.45
C ASN A 265 15.19 13.77 -4.81
N ARG A 266 14.40 13.93 -5.88
CA ARG A 266 14.69 13.37 -7.22
C ARG A 266 15.33 14.41 -8.14
N PRO A 267 16.63 14.30 -8.50
CA PRO A 267 17.24 15.22 -9.46
C PRO A 267 16.56 15.15 -10.83
N GLU A 268 16.11 13.97 -11.23
CA GLU A 268 15.41 13.73 -12.48
C GLU A 268 14.11 14.55 -12.56
N PHE A 269 13.38 14.69 -11.45
CA PHE A 269 12.18 15.55 -11.41
C PHE A 269 12.54 17.01 -11.68
N ALA A 270 13.57 17.52 -11.01
CA ALA A 270 13.99 18.91 -11.17
C ALA A 270 14.47 19.21 -12.60
N GLU A 271 15.14 18.24 -13.24
CA GLU A 271 15.60 18.34 -14.63
C GLU A 271 14.41 18.38 -15.60
N VAL A 272 13.50 17.41 -15.48
CA VAL A 272 12.34 17.24 -16.38
C VAL A 272 11.36 18.41 -16.30
N PHE A 273 11.21 19.03 -15.13
CA PHE A 273 10.40 20.23 -14.93
C PHE A 273 11.19 21.54 -14.96
N LYS A 274 12.49 21.48 -15.25
CA LYS A 274 13.39 22.65 -15.32
C LYS A 274 13.32 23.55 -14.07
N CYS A 275 13.25 22.94 -12.89
CA CYS A 275 13.18 23.65 -11.62
C CYS A 275 14.50 24.39 -11.33
N ALA A 276 14.45 25.68 -10.97
CA ALA A 276 15.64 26.44 -10.60
C ALA A 276 16.28 25.93 -9.30
N VAL A 277 17.63 25.91 -9.23
CA VAL A 277 18.38 25.46 -8.05
C VAL A 277 18.05 26.33 -6.83
N GLY A 278 17.87 25.70 -5.67
CA GLY A 278 17.51 26.36 -4.42
C GLY A 278 16.01 26.57 -4.22
N THR A 279 15.18 26.27 -5.23
CA THR A 279 13.72 26.26 -5.05
C THR A 279 13.27 25.08 -4.18
N PRO A 280 12.07 25.13 -3.58
CA PRO A 280 11.57 24.02 -2.75
C PRO A 280 11.55 22.64 -3.45
N MET A 281 11.42 22.63 -4.78
CA MET A 281 11.39 21.41 -5.59
C MET A 281 12.73 21.06 -6.25
N ASN A 282 13.76 21.89 -6.06
CA ASN A 282 15.13 21.60 -6.46
C ASN A 282 16.11 22.12 -5.39
N PRO A 283 16.08 21.53 -4.17
CA PRO A 283 16.99 21.91 -3.11
C PRO A 283 18.43 21.50 -3.43
N THR A 284 19.38 22.23 -2.84
CA THR A 284 20.83 21.93 -2.95
C THR A 284 21.23 20.67 -2.17
N GLU A 285 20.52 20.38 -1.07
CA GLU A 285 20.69 19.17 -0.28
C GLU A 285 19.51 18.21 -0.51
N ARG A 286 19.80 16.93 -0.72
CA ARG A 286 18.81 15.88 -1.00
C ARG A 286 19.11 14.65 -0.16
N CYS A 287 18.07 14.01 0.35
CA CYS A 287 18.20 12.74 1.06
C CYS A 287 18.03 11.57 0.10
N ALA A 288 18.96 10.61 0.16
CA ALA A 288 18.87 9.36 -0.60
C ALA A 288 19.38 8.20 0.26
N VAL A 289 18.57 7.14 0.35
CA VAL A 289 18.91 5.92 1.10
C VAL A 289 19.30 4.80 0.13
N TRP A 290 18.31 4.32 -0.63
CA TRP A 290 18.43 3.33 -1.70
C TRP A 290 18.89 3.97 -3.02
#